data_AF-A0A7V9C590-F1
#
_entry.id   AF-A0A7V9C590-F1
#
_cell.length_a   1.000
_cell.length_b   1.000
_cell.length_c   1.000
_cell.angle_alpha   90.00
_cell.angle_beta   90.00
_cell.angle_gamma   90.00
#
_symmetry.space_group_name_H-M   'P 1'
#
loop_
_entity.id
_entity.type
_entity.pdbx_description
1 polymer ?
#
loop_
_entity_poly.entity_id
_entity_poly.type
_entity_poly.pdbx_seq_one_letter_code
_entity_poly.pdbx_strand_id
1 'polypeptide(L)' 'MTEIGYRQAMEELEAILAEIEAEEVDVDLLATKVRRAAELIRLCRQRIDDTQLQVDQIVAGLEAPPPPEPA' A
#
# COMPACT_ATOMS: atom_id res chain seq x y z
N MET A 1 -0.25 -10.96 14.54
CA MET A 1 -0.26 -9.51 14.31
C MET A 1 -1.14 -9.25 13.11
N THR A 2 -2.23 -8.52 13.29
CA THR A 2 -3.19 -8.21 12.23
C THR A 2 -2.59 -7.10 11.36
N GLU A 3 -2.07 -7.44 10.19
CA GLU A 3 -1.67 -6.42 9.22
C GLU A 3 -2.92 -5.63 8.80
N ILE A 4 -2.83 -4.31 8.85
CA ILE A 4 -3.90 -3.42 8.40
C ILE A 4 -4.06 -3.56 6.88
N GLY A 5 -5.31 -3.65 6.41
CA GLY A 5 -5.61 -3.69 4.99
C GLY A 5 -5.34 -2.34 4.31
N TYR A 6 -5.14 -2.36 2.99
CA TYR A 6 -4.95 -1.13 2.19
C TYR A 6 -6.03 -0.08 2.47
N ARG A 7 -7.30 -0.49 2.51
CA ARG A 7 -8.43 0.40 2.80
C ARG A 7 -8.30 1.07 4.17
N GLN A 8 -7.97 0.30 5.20
CA GLN A 8 -7.82 0.82 6.55
C GLN A 8 -6.62 1.77 6.66
N ALA A 9 -5.52 1.47 5.96
CA ALA A 9 -4.37 2.36 5.90
C ALA A 9 -4.71 3.69 5.21
N MET A 10 -5.55 3.66 4.18
CA MET A 10 -6.04 4.87 3.51
C MET A 10 -6.97 5.69 4.41
N GLU A 11 -7.93 5.05 5.09
CA GLU A 11 -8.82 5.72 6.06
C GLU A 11 -8.02 6.39 7.19
N GLU A 12 -6.97 5.73 7.68
CA GLU A 12 -6.08 6.29 8.69
C GLU A 12 -5.26 7.47 8.15
N LEU A 13 -4.79 7.41 6.91
CA LEU A 13 -4.08 8.52 6.26
C LEU A 13 -4.97 9.75 6.09
N GLU A 14 -6.23 9.57 5.69
CA GLU A 14 -7.21 10.66 5.59
C GLU A 14 -7.48 11.30 6.95
N ALA A 15 -7.62 10.50 8.00
CA ALA A 15 -7.77 11.00 9.37
C ALA A 15 -6.54 11.79 9.83
N ILE A 16 -5.33 11.28 9.57
CA ILE A 16 -4.07 11.99 9.88
C ILE A 16 -4.00 13.32 9.14
N LEU A 17 -4.38 13.35 7.85
CA LEU A 17 -4.38 14.58 7.07
C LEU A 17 -5.34 15.63 7.65
N ALA A 18 -6.56 15.23 7.98
CA ALA A 18 -7.55 16.11 8.60
C ALA A 18 -7.08 16.65 9.96
N GLU A 19 -6.38 15.83 10.76
CA GLU A 19 -5.78 16.28 12.01
C GLU A 19 -4.66 17.29 11.76
N ILE A 20 -3.79 17.08 10.78
CA ILE A 20 -2.68 17.99 10.45
C ILE A 20 -3.17 19.35 9.94
N GLU A 21 -4.28 19.36 9.20
CA GLU A 21 -4.88 20.59 8.66
C GLU A 21 -5.62 21.42 9.72
N ALA A 22 -5.82 20.88 10.94
CA ALA A 22 -6.43 21.62 12.03
C ALA A 22 -5.51 22.76 12.52
N GLU A 23 -6.10 23.90 12.84
CA GLU A 23 -5.39 25.16 13.17
C GLU A 23 -4.57 25.10 14.48
N GLU A 24 -4.81 24.11 15.34
CA GLU A 24 -4.22 23.99 16.69
C GLU A 24 -3.40 22.69 16.88
N VAL A 25 -2.55 22.33 15.92
CA VAL A 25 -1.66 21.17 16.07
C VAL A 25 -0.32 21.56 16.69
N ASP A 26 0.02 20.92 17.80
CA ASP A 26 1.34 21.00 18.42
C ASP A 26 2.43 20.37 17.51
N VAL A 27 3.60 21.01 17.41
CA VAL A 27 4.71 20.58 16.53
C VAL A 27 5.20 19.15 16.86
N ASP A 28 5.19 18.74 18.13
CA ASP A 28 5.57 17.38 18.53
C ASP A 28 4.52 16.34 18.10
N LEU A 29 3.24 16.71 18.14
CA LEU A 29 2.14 15.90 17.62
C LEU A 29 2.24 15.77 16.10
N LEU A 30 2.54 16.88 15.40
CA LEU A 30 2.75 16.91 13.96
C LEU A 30 3.85 15.92 13.53
N ALA A 31 5.00 15.95 14.20
CA ALA A 31 6.10 15.05 13.90
C ALA A 31 5.73 13.57 14.07
N THR A 32 4.90 13.25 15.07
CA THR A 32 4.40 11.91 15.32
C THR A 32 3.41 11.46 14.25
N LYS A 33 2.49 12.33 13.85
CA LYS A 33 1.50 12.08 12.79
C LYS A 33 2.15 11.88 11.43
N VAL A 34 3.15 12.70 11.09
CA VAL A 34 3.92 12.55 9.84
C VAL A 34 4.70 11.25 9.81
N ARG A 35 5.33 10.83 10.92
CA ARG A 35 5.99 9.51 11.00
C ARG A 35 5.00 8.37 10.74
N ARG A 36 3.84 8.43 11.37
CA ARG A 36 2.79 7.43 11.17
C ARG A 36 2.30 7.39 9.72
N ALA A 37 2.05 8.55 9.11
CA ALA A 37 1.68 8.63 7.70
C ALA A 37 2.74 8.00 6.78
N ALA A 38 4.03 8.25 7.06
CA ALA A 38 5.12 7.66 6.27
C ALA A 38 5.16 6.11 6.36
N GLU A 39 4.85 5.53 7.53
CA GLU A 39 4.70 4.08 7.69
C GLU A 39 3.54 3.53 6.86
N LEU A 40 2.37 4.19 6.93
CA LEU A 40 1.18 3.80 6.17
C LEU A 40 1.41 3.87 4.66
N ILE A 41 2.08 4.93 4.19
CA ILE A 41 2.43 5.09 2.77
C ILE A 41 3.36 3.97 2.31
N ARG A 42 4.37 3.59 3.12
CA ARG A 42 5.26 2.47 2.78
C ARG A 42 4.50 1.16 2.66
N LEU A 43 3.59 0.89 3.59
CA LEU A 43 2.73 -0.30 3.55
C LEU A 43 1.84 -0.31 2.29
N CYS A 44 1.21 0.82 1.97
CA CYS A 44 0.37 0.95 0.78
C CYS A 44 1.17 0.66 -0.50
N ARG A 45 2.39 1.22 -0.62
CA ARG A 45 3.28 0.98 -1.77
C ARG A 45 3.66 -0.48 -1.89
N GLN A 46 4.10 -1.10 -0.80
CA GLN A 46 4.46 -2.52 -0.80
C GLN A 46 3.31 -3.40 -1.29
N ARG A 47 2.07 -3.13 -0.83
CA ARG A 47 0.89 -3.87 -1.28
C ARG A 47 0.59 -3.68 -2.76
N ILE A 48 0.78 -2.47 -3.28
CA ILE A 48 0.59 -2.19 -4.72
C ILE A 48 1.64 -2.97 -5.52
N ASP A 49 2.90 -2.92 -5.11
CA ASP A 49 4.01 -3.62 -5.77
C ASP A 49 3.77 -5.15 -5.76
N ASP A 50 3.36 -5.71 -4.63
CA ASP A 50 3.02 -7.14 -4.49
C ASP A 50 1.85 -7.54 -5.38
N THR A 51 0.83 -6.67 -5.47
CA THR A 51 -0.34 -6.92 -6.34
C THR A 51 0.07 -6.86 -7.81
N GLN A 52 0.90 -5.89 -8.19
CA GLN A 52 1.40 -5.76 -9.56
C GLN A 52 2.22 -6.99 -9.97
N LEU A 53 3.10 -7.47 -9.09
CA LEU A 53 3.87 -8.69 -9.32
C LEU A 53 2.98 -9.92 -9.55
N GLN A 54 1.91 -10.07 -8.77
CA GLN A 54 0.95 -11.16 -8.95
C GLN A 54 0.22 -11.08 -10.28
N VAL A 55 -0.19 -9.87 -10.69
CA VAL A 55 -0.84 -9.65 -12.00
C VAL A 55 0.13 -10.02 -13.14
N ASP A 56 1.37 -9.56 -13.07
CA ASP A 56 2.39 -9.85 -14.08
C ASP A 56 2.64 -11.36 -14.22
N GLN A 57 2.67 -12.09 -13.11
CA GLN A 57 2.81 -13.55 -13.11
C GLN A 57 1.61 -14.25 -13.77
N ILE A 58 0.39 -13.79 -13.50
CA ILE A 58 -0.82 -14.35 -14.12
C ILE A 58 -0.78 -14.13 -15.63
N VAL A 59 -0.45 -12.91 -16.08
CA VAL A 59 -0.36 -12.57 -17.50
C VAL A 59 0.70 -13.42 -18.20
N ALA A 60 1.89 -13.56 -17.61
CA ALA A 60 2.95 -14.40 -18.16
C ALA A 60 2.53 -15.88 -18.30
N GLY A 61 1.72 -16.39 -17.38
CA GLY A 61 1.15 -17.74 -17.46
C GLY A 61 0.14 -17.92 -18.60
N LEU A 62 -0.56 -16.85 -19.01
CA LEU A 62 -1.49 -16.87 -20.14
C LEU A 62 -0.79 -16.80 -21.50
N GLU A 63 0.38 -16.16 -21.57
CA GLU A 63 1.16 -15.99 -22.80
C GLU A 63 2.11 -17.16 -23.10
N ALA A 64 2.30 -18.08 -22.15
CA ALA A 64 3.17 -19.24 -22.33
C ALA A 64 2.66 -20.11 -23.50
N PRO A 65 3.47 -20.33 -24.56
CA PRO A 65 3.06 -21.18 -25.67
C PRO A 65 2.81 -22.61 -25.17
N PRO A 66 1.85 -23.34 -25.76
CA PRO A 66 1.57 -24.72 -25.37
C PRO A 66 2.86 -25.55 -25.47
N PRO A 67 3.10 -26.49 -24.53
CA PRO A 67 4.29 -27.33 -24.57
C PRO A 67 4.36 -28.05 -25.92
N PRO A 68 5.59 -28.24 -26.47
CA PRO A 68 5.75 -28.88 -27.76
C PRO A 68 5.10 -30.28 -27.71
N GLU A 69 4.18 -30.54 -28.64
CA GLU A 69 3.57 -31.85 -28.78
C GLU A 69 4.68 -32.89 -29.02
N PRO A 70 4.70 -34.00 -28.28
CA PRO A 70 5.64 -35.08 -28.53
C PRO A 70 5.35 -35.66 -29.93
N ALA A 71 6.41 -35.73 -30.74
CA ALA A 71 6.40 -36.27 -32.10
C ALA A 71 6.01 -37.76 -32.17
#